data_AF-A0A1Y3BVK3-F1
#
_entry.id   AF-A0A1Y3BVK3-F1
#
_cell.length_a   1.000
_cell.length_b   1.000
_cell.length_c   1.000
_cell.angle_alpha   90.00
_cell.angle_beta   90.00
_cell.angle_gamma   90.00
#
_symmetry.space_group_name_H-M   'P 1'
#
loop_
_entity.id
_entity.type
_entity.pdbx_description
1 polymer ?
#
loop_
_entity_poly.entity_id
_entity_poly.type
_entity_poly.pdbx_seq_one_letter_code
_entity_poly.pdbx_strand_id
1 'polypeptide(L)'
;ELKAIRRRLYAEVLTTKIPKSRIILKRRTLPFTRNEFSGWNVEFPGSDRSVVQRTQYYNYEHFNEPPLQIQTYFTIPTFTNLISMILFAAMFAVMTATSFGSRLLSEYPEFFTAGAFSKKGPSRTQIESTRFCTTIIGRGWSKRVLEQQSNKQNDSDVEPDTEPDETIMVKVSGRDPGYMATSTCLVQSGLTILMESDKIPRGVLTPASAFRDTKLLDRLSERDFTIEVAQIEN
;
A
#
# COMPACT_ATOMS: atom_id res chain seq x y z
N GLU A 1 5.08 22.52 -8.26
CA GLU A 1 6.11 22.13 -7.29
C GLU A 1 6.43 20.63 -7.28
N LEU A 2 5.48 19.74 -6.93
CA LEU A 2 5.70 18.28 -6.81
C LEU A 2 6.37 17.59 -8.02
N LYS A 3 6.02 17.98 -9.25
CA LYS A 3 6.63 17.40 -10.46
C LYS A 3 8.14 17.70 -10.55
N ALA A 4 8.55 18.89 -10.15
CA ALA A 4 9.96 19.30 -10.14
C ALA A 4 10.73 18.54 -9.05
N ILE A 5 10.16 18.45 -7.84
CA ILE A 5 10.74 17.68 -6.73
C ILE A 5 10.93 16.20 -7.13
N ARG A 6 9.92 15.57 -7.73
CA ARG A 6 10.02 14.18 -8.20
C ARG A 6 11.09 14.01 -9.26
N ARG A 7 11.21 14.96 -10.21
CA ARG A 7 12.27 14.91 -11.22
C ARG A 7 13.65 14.98 -10.58
N ARG A 8 13.86 15.89 -9.62
CA ARG A 8 15.13 16.01 -8.89
C ARG A 8 15.43 14.76 -8.07
N LEU A 9 14.43 14.18 -7.40
CA LEU A 9 14.60 12.93 -6.63
C LEU A 9 15.23 11.82 -7.48
N TYR A 10 14.71 11.56 -8.68
CA TYR A 10 15.24 10.52 -9.57
C TYR A 10 16.49 10.93 -10.38
N ALA A 11 16.87 12.21 -10.35
CA ALA A 11 18.06 12.70 -11.04
C ALA A 11 19.27 12.84 -10.10
N GLU A 12 19.03 13.17 -8.83
CA GLU A 12 20.06 13.55 -7.86
C GLU A 12 20.23 12.51 -6.72
N VAL A 13 19.15 11.80 -6.34
CA VAL A 13 19.17 10.91 -5.17
C VAL A 13 19.03 9.45 -5.59
N LEU A 14 17.97 9.13 -6.35
CA LEU A 14 17.66 7.79 -6.84
C LEU A 14 18.21 7.62 -8.26
N THR A 15 19.54 7.56 -8.40
CA THR A 15 20.27 7.55 -9.69
C THR A 15 20.59 6.15 -10.27
N THR A 16 20.80 5.13 -9.44
CA THR A 16 20.80 3.70 -9.78
C THR A 16 19.66 3.32 -10.75
N LYS A 17 20.03 2.66 -11.85
CA LYS A 17 19.09 2.21 -12.87
C LYS A 17 18.48 0.87 -12.47
N ILE A 18 17.21 0.90 -12.13
CA ILE A 18 16.43 -0.30 -11.82
C ILE A 18 16.11 -1.08 -13.11
N PRO A 19 16.26 -2.42 -13.13
CA PRO A 19 15.89 -3.26 -14.26
C PRO A 19 14.38 -3.18 -14.52
N LYS A 20 14.01 -3.18 -15.79
CA LYS A 20 12.60 -3.19 -16.19
C LYS A 20 12.16 -4.62 -16.42
N SER A 21 11.10 -5.02 -15.73
CA SER A 21 10.40 -6.28 -15.99
C SER A 21 9.83 -6.31 -17.42
N ARG A 22 9.88 -7.47 -18.07
CA ARG A 22 9.21 -7.71 -19.37
C ARG A 22 7.70 -7.68 -19.16
N ILE A 23 7.22 -8.17 -18.01
CA ILE A 23 5.81 -8.27 -17.68
C ILE A 23 5.34 -7.02 -16.96
N ILE A 24 4.54 -6.20 -17.64
CA ILE A 24 4.05 -4.94 -17.06
C ILE A 24 2.76 -5.14 -16.25
N LEU A 25 2.79 -4.78 -14.97
CA LEU A 25 1.60 -4.74 -14.12
C LEU A 25 0.75 -3.51 -14.47
N LYS A 26 -0.24 -3.72 -15.33
CA LYS A 26 -1.15 -2.66 -15.83
C LYS A 26 -1.91 -1.98 -14.69
N ARG A 27 -1.80 -0.66 -14.64
CA ARG A 27 -2.62 0.21 -13.78
C ARG A 27 -4.04 0.29 -14.33
N ARG A 28 -5.05 0.09 -13.48
CA ARG A 28 -6.46 0.22 -13.83
C ARG A 28 -7.01 1.51 -13.23
N THR A 29 -7.36 2.47 -14.08
CA THR A 29 -7.86 3.79 -13.63
C THR A 29 -9.38 3.84 -13.53
N LEU A 30 -10.09 2.98 -14.27
CA LEU A 30 -11.54 2.85 -14.20
C LEU A 30 -11.95 1.78 -13.18
N PRO A 31 -13.11 1.92 -12.52
CA PRO A 31 -13.64 0.90 -11.63
C PRO A 31 -13.75 -0.47 -12.31
N PHE A 32 -13.40 -1.54 -11.60
CA PHE A 32 -13.45 -2.90 -12.13
C PHE A 32 -13.81 -3.94 -11.07
N THR A 33 -14.32 -5.09 -11.50
CA THR A 33 -14.60 -6.23 -10.63
C THR A 33 -13.53 -7.32 -10.78
N ARG A 34 -13.44 -8.18 -9.77
CA ARG A 34 -12.54 -9.34 -9.69
C ARG A 34 -13.33 -10.49 -9.06
N ASN A 35 -12.97 -11.73 -9.37
CA ASN A 35 -13.69 -12.89 -8.80
C ASN A 35 -13.30 -13.10 -7.33
N GLU A 36 -12.08 -12.72 -6.99
CA GLU A 36 -11.46 -12.85 -5.67
C GLU A 36 -12.09 -11.90 -4.63
N PHE A 37 -12.75 -10.82 -5.08
CA PHE A 37 -13.34 -9.81 -4.20
C PHE A 37 -14.71 -9.35 -4.72
N SER A 38 -15.73 -9.42 -3.88
CA SER A 38 -17.04 -8.86 -4.19
C SER A 38 -17.02 -7.33 -4.13
N GLY A 39 -17.58 -6.68 -5.14
CA GLY A 39 -17.68 -5.23 -5.23
C GLY A 39 -16.79 -4.60 -6.31
N TRP A 40 -16.66 -3.28 -6.24
CA TRP A 40 -15.99 -2.45 -7.24
C TRP A 40 -14.63 -1.99 -6.74
N ASN A 41 -13.57 -2.41 -7.42
CA ASN A 41 -12.21 -2.00 -7.11
C ASN A 41 -11.92 -0.68 -7.82
N VAL A 42 -11.46 0.29 -7.06
CA VAL A 42 -11.05 1.60 -7.54
C VAL A 42 -9.62 1.89 -7.09
N GLU A 43 -8.92 2.71 -7.88
CA GLU A 43 -7.54 3.06 -7.56
C GLU A 43 -7.45 3.74 -6.20
N PHE A 44 -6.54 3.26 -5.35
CA PHE A 44 -6.28 3.90 -4.07
C PHE A 44 -5.43 5.16 -4.29
N PRO A 45 -5.93 6.37 -3.96
CA PRO A 45 -5.23 7.63 -4.25
C PRO A 45 -4.10 7.96 -3.24
N GLY A 46 -3.65 6.98 -2.45
CA GLY A 46 -2.69 7.17 -1.37
C GLY A 46 -1.22 7.06 -1.78
N SER A 47 -0.35 7.04 -0.77
CA SER A 47 1.10 7.04 -0.93
C SER A 47 1.69 5.64 -1.11
N ASP A 48 0.93 4.57 -0.85
CA ASP A 48 1.38 3.18 -0.81
C ASP A 48 2.26 2.80 -2.00
N ARG A 49 1.77 3.03 -3.22
CA ARG A 49 2.53 2.75 -4.44
C ARG A 49 3.88 3.47 -4.45
N SER A 50 3.91 4.75 -4.06
CA SER A 50 5.15 5.54 -4.04
C SER A 50 6.12 5.11 -2.92
N VAL A 51 5.60 4.68 -1.78
CA VAL A 51 6.39 4.16 -0.66
C VAL A 51 7.02 2.83 -1.07
N VAL A 52 6.23 1.89 -1.59
CA VAL A 52 6.72 0.59 -2.04
C VAL A 52 7.74 0.74 -3.16
N GLN A 53 7.50 1.61 -4.15
CA GLN A 53 8.48 1.87 -5.21
C GLN A 53 9.83 2.37 -4.67
N ARG A 54 9.83 3.22 -3.64
CA ARG A 54 11.08 3.67 -2.98
C ARG A 54 11.73 2.57 -2.17
N THR A 55 10.96 1.70 -1.51
CA THR A 55 11.49 0.51 -0.86
C THR A 55 12.17 -0.42 -1.86
N GLN A 56 11.54 -0.69 -3.01
CA GLN A 56 12.12 -1.54 -4.06
C GLN A 56 13.41 -0.95 -4.62
N TYR A 57 13.45 0.37 -4.76
CA TYR A 57 14.67 1.08 -5.13
C TYR A 57 15.79 0.85 -4.12
N TYR A 58 15.52 1.10 -2.85
CA TYR A 58 16.47 0.90 -1.77
C TYR A 58 16.97 -0.54 -1.73
N ASN A 59 16.06 -1.51 -1.86
CA ASN A 59 16.39 -2.93 -1.84
C ASN A 59 17.29 -3.35 -3.00
N TYR A 60 16.99 -2.88 -4.20
CA TYR A 60 17.84 -3.17 -5.36
C TYR A 60 19.24 -2.56 -5.19
N GLU A 61 19.33 -1.31 -4.74
CA GLU A 61 20.60 -0.60 -4.58
C GLU A 61 21.50 -1.19 -3.49
N HIS A 62 20.93 -1.65 -2.37
CA HIS A 62 21.69 -2.09 -1.20
C HIS A 62 21.84 -3.61 -1.10
N PHE A 63 20.91 -4.37 -1.68
CA PHE A 63 20.85 -5.83 -1.54
C PHE A 63 20.75 -6.57 -2.87
N ASN A 64 20.78 -5.86 -4.01
CA ASN A 64 20.63 -6.43 -5.35
C ASN A 64 19.33 -7.25 -5.53
N GLU A 65 18.27 -6.90 -4.79
CA GLU A 65 16.99 -7.60 -4.88
C GLU A 65 16.18 -7.15 -6.10
N PRO A 66 15.66 -8.09 -6.91
CA PRO A 66 14.83 -7.74 -8.06
C PRO A 66 13.60 -6.90 -7.65
N PRO A 67 13.38 -5.75 -8.31
CA PRO A 67 12.30 -4.82 -7.98
C PRO A 67 10.93 -5.38 -8.37
N LEU A 68 9.98 -5.44 -7.43
CA LEU A 68 8.60 -5.80 -7.76
C LEU A 68 7.77 -4.59 -8.23
N GLN A 69 6.74 -4.87 -9.01
CA GLN A 69 5.72 -3.90 -9.40
C GLN A 69 4.50 -4.01 -8.48
N ILE A 70 3.93 -2.86 -8.12
CA ILE A 70 2.72 -2.79 -7.28
C ILE A 70 1.65 -1.87 -7.89
N GLN A 71 0.40 -2.27 -7.73
CA GLN A 71 -0.77 -1.43 -7.92
C GLN A 71 -1.70 -1.62 -6.71
N THR A 72 -2.24 -0.53 -6.18
CA THR A 72 -3.05 -0.53 -4.95
C THR A 72 -4.46 -0.06 -5.25
N TYR A 73 -5.43 -0.80 -4.73
CA TYR A 73 -6.86 -0.56 -4.95
C TYR A 73 -7.60 -0.73 -3.63
N PHE A 74 -8.77 -0.09 -3.51
CA PHE A 74 -9.72 -0.40 -2.45
C PHE A 74 -11.05 -0.83 -3.05
N THR A 75 -11.78 -1.66 -2.31
CA THR A 75 -13.02 -2.28 -2.77
C THR A 75 -14.22 -1.56 -2.17
N ILE A 76 -15.13 -1.11 -3.04
CA ILE A 76 -16.40 -0.51 -2.68
C ILE A 76 -17.48 -1.58 -2.79
N PRO A 77 -18.19 -1.93 -1.72
CA PRO A 77 -19.06 -3.10 -1.71
C PRO A 77 -20.18 -3.09 -2.75
N THR A 78 -20.77 -1.92 -3.04
CA THR A 78 -21.96 -1.81 -3.90
C THR A 78 -21.78 -0.76 -4.99
N PHE A 79 -22.50 -0.94 -6.09
CA PHE A 79 -22.52 0.05 -7.18
C PHE A 79 -23.11 1.39 -6.72
N THR A 80 -24.13 1.37 -5.87
CA THR A 80 -24.71 2.59 -5.29
C THR A 80 -23.67 3.38 -4.51
N ASN A 81 -22.88 2.71 -3.65
CA ASN A 81 -21.82 3.38 -2.89
C ASN A 81 -20.73 3.95 -3.81
N LEU A 82 -20.41 3.27 -4.92
CA LEU A 82 -19.48 3.77 -5.93
C LEU A 82 -19.99 5.07 -6.55
N ILE A 83 -21.26 5.11 -6.98
CA ILE A 83 -21.86 6.32 -7.54
C ILE A 83 -21.93 7.45 -6.51
N SER A 84 -22.36 7.16 -5.28
CA SER A 84 -22.37 8.14 -4.18
C SER A 84 -20.98 8.72 -3.92
N MET A 85 -19.94 7.89 -3.93
CA MET A 85 -18.56 8.34 -3.77
C MET A 85 -18.09 9.24 -4.92
N ILE A 86 -18.43 8.91 -6.17
CA ILE A 86 -18.09 9.74 -7.34
C ILE A 86 -18.77 11.11 -7.25
N LEU A 87 -20.07 11.14 -6.92
CA LEU A 87 -20.83 12.37 -6.74
C LEU A 87 -20.27 13.22 -5.58
N PHE A 88 -19.94 12.57 -4.46
CA PHE A 88 -19.31 13.23 -3.32
C PHE A 88 -17.95 13.83 -3.70
N ALA A 89 -17.10 13.09 -4.42
CA ALA A 89 -15.80 13.57 -4.87
C ALA A 89 -15.94 14.77 -5.84
N ALA A 90 -16.93 14.74 -6.74
CA ALA A 90 -17.20 15.86 -7.65
C ALA A 90 -17.67 17.11 -6.90
N MET A 91 -18.62 16.97 -5.97
CA MET A 91 -19.07 18.05 -5.10
C MET A 91 -17.88 18.62 -4.30
N PHE A 92 -17.08 17.75 -3.69
CA PHE A 92 -15.92 18.15 -2.90
C PHE A 92 -14.89 18.90 -3.74
N ALA A 93 -14.62 18.47 -4.97
CA ALA A 93 -13.71 19.15 -5.89
C ALA A 93 -14.19 20.56 -6.27
N VAL A 94 -15.49 20.74 -6.51
CA VAL A 94 -16.07 22.06 -6.81
C VAL A 94 -16.01 22.98 -5.59
N MET A 95 -16.41 22.47 -4.42
CA MET A 95 -16.45 23.26 -3.19
C MET A 95 -15.05 23.67 -2.71
N THR A 96 -14.05 22.78 -2.84
CA THR A 96 -12.66 23.08 -2.43
C THR A 96 -11.93 24.03 -3.38
N ALA A 97 -12.47 24.29 -4.58
CA ALA A 97 -11.87 25.24 -5.52
C ALA A 97 -11.93 26.69 -5.03
N THR A 98 -12.78 27.00 -4.05
CA THR A 98 -12.90 28.35 -3.45
C THR A 98 -12.61 28.32 -1.96
N SER A 99 -12.09 29.43 -1.42
CA SER A 99 -11.85 29.59 0.01
C SER A 99 -13.17 29.55 0.82
N PHE A 100 -14.23 30.15 0.28
CA PHE A 100 -15.57 30.10 0.87
C PHE A 100 -16.09 28.66 0.96
N GLY A 101 -16.02 27.90 -0.13
CA GLY A 101 -16.50 26.52 -0.16
C GLY A 101 -15.68 25.59 0.73
N SER A 102 -14.36 25.74 0.73
CA SER A 102 -13.47 25.00 1.64
C SER A 102 -13.80 25.29 3.11
N ARG A 103 -14.07 26.57 3.43
CA ARG A 103 -14.50 26.97 4.78
C ARG A 103 -15.85 26.37 5.14
N LEU A 104 -16.80 26.36 4.22
CA LEU A 104 -18.14 25.82 4.44
C LEU A 104 -18.13 24.31 4.68
N LEU A 105 -17.37 23.56 3.88
CA LEU A 105 -17.14 22.11 4.07
C LEU A 105 -16.52 21.81 5.44
N SER A 106 -15.53 22.61 5.84
CA SER A 106 -14.84 22.44 7.12
C SER A 106 -15.72 22.78 8.32
N GLU A 107 -16.64 23.75 8.16
CA GLU A 107 -17.51 24.20 9.23
C GLU A 107 -18.71 23.27 9.47
N TYR A 108 -19.24 22.66 8.40
CA TYR A 108 -20.42 21.81 8.45
C TYR A 108 -20.20 20.42 7.82
N PRO A 109 -19.17 19.65 8.24
CA PRO A 109 -18.87 18.36 7.63
C PRO A 109 -20.04 17.37 7.74
N GLU A 110 -20.79 17.41 8.84
CA GLU A 110 -21.96 16.54 9.05
C GLU A 110 -23.04 16.77 7.98
N PHE A 111 -23.30 18.02 7.60
CA PHE A 111 -24.27 18.35 6.57
C PHE A 111 -23.81 17.85 5.20
N PHE A 112 -22.57 18.18 4.80
CA PHE A 112 -22.06 17.83 3.46
C PHE A 112 -21.77 16.35 3.26
N THR A 113 -21.61 15.60 4.35
CA THR A 113 -21.33 14.17 4.32
C THR A 113 -22.55 13.32 4.72
N ALA A 114 -23.72 13.95 4.86
CA ALA A 114 -24.95 13.30 5.32
C ALA A 114 -24.76 12.50 6.62
N GLY A 115 -23.97 13.05 7.55
CA GLY A 115 -23.66 12.45 8.85
C GLY A 115 -22.53 11.41 8.84
N ALA A 116 -21.92 11.12 7.69
CA ALA A 116 -20.82 10.16 7.62
C ALA A 116 -19.56 10.65 8.35
N PHE A 117 -19.32 11.97 8.37
CA PHE A 117 -18.23 12.59 9.13
C PHE A 117 -18.76 13.68 10.06
N SER A 118 -18.15 13.78 11.24
CA SER A 118 -18.49 14.79 12.25
C SER A 118 -17.25 15.50 12.77
N LYS A 119 -17.43 16.71 13.33
CA LYS A 119 -16.33 17.43 14.02
C LYS A 119 -15.87 16.69 15.28
N LYS A 120 -16.74 15.84 15.87
CA LYS A 120 -16.43 15.03 17.06
C LYS A 120 -15.62 13.77 16.71
N GLY A 121 -15.50 13.44 15.43
CA GLY A 121 -14.92 12.17 14.98
C GLY A 121 -15.84 10.98 15.23
N PRO A 122 -15.35 9.75 14.99
CA PRO A 122 -16.10 8.53 15.27
C PRO A 122 -16.21 8.29 16.79
N SER A 123 -17.31 7.65 17.21
CA SER A 123 -17.47 7.24 18.60
C SER A 123 -16.48 6.15 18.98
N ARG A 124 -16.23 5.99 20.28
CA ARG A 124 -15.38 4.91 20.80
C ARG A 124 -15.91 3.52 20.40
N THR A 125 -17.22 3.32 20.40
CA THR A 125 -17.84 2.06 19.98
C THR A 125 -17.66 1.78 18.49
N GLN A 126 -17.69 2.82 17.64
CA GLN A 126 -17.39 2.68 16.22
C GLN A 126 -15.91 2.30 16.01
N ILE A 127 -14.99 2.96 16.72
CA ILE A 127 -13.55 2.65 16.67
C ILE A 127 -13.28 1.22 17.14
N GLU A 128 -13.89 0.79 18.24
CA GLU A 128 -13.64 -0.54 18.83
C GLU A 128 -14.22 -1.70 18.00
N SER A 129 -15.33 -1.46 17.29
CA SER A 129 -15.99 -2.47 16.44
C SER A 129 -15.45 -2.51 15.00
N THR A 130 -14.81 -1.44 14.53
CA THR A 130 -14.24 -1.39 13.18
C THR A 130 -12.95 -2.21 13.07
N ARG A 131 -12.78 -2.88 11.94
CA ARG A 131 -11.61 -3.69 11.58
C ARG A 131 -11.18 -3.35 10.16
N PHE A 132 -9.90 -3.47 9.85
CA PHE A 132 -9.43 -3.46 8.47
C PHE A 132 -8.92 -4.85 8.07
N CYS A 133 -8.99 -5.11 6.77
CA CYS A 133 -8.30 -6.21 6.11
C CYS A 133 -7.75 -5.70 4.79
N THR A 134 -6.46 -5.93 4.57
CA THR A 134 -5.75 -5.66 3.32
C THR A 134 -5.34 -6.99 2.73
N THR A 135 -5.75 -7.26 1.49
CA THR A 135 -5.31 -8.45 0.76
C THR A 135 -4.26 -8.06 -0.27
N ILE A 136 -3.09 -8.70 -0.17
CA ILE A 136 -1.96 -8.55 -1.09
C ILE A 136 -1.94 -9.79 -1.98
N ILE A 137 -1.98 -9.59 -3.30
CA ILE A 137 -1.88 -10.68 -4.28
C ILE A 137 -0.54 -10.53 -5.01
N GLY A 138 0.36 -11.48 -4.77
CA GLY A 138 1.63 -11.60 -5.49
C GLY A 138 1.50 -12.62 -6.62
N ARG A 139 2.07 -12.31 -7.78
CA ARG A 139 2.20 -13.26 -8.90
C ARG A 139 3.68 -13.40 -9.24
N GLY A 140 4.15 -14.63 -9.36
CA GLY A 140 5.55 -14.96 -9.60
C GLY A 140 5.70 -16.34 -10.23
N TRP A 141 6.94 -16.82 -10.25
CA TRP A 141 7.28 -18.10 -10.86
C TRP A 141 7.49 -19.17 -9.81
N SER A 142 7.07 -20.40 -10.13
CA SER A 142 7.31 -21.57 -9.32
C SER A 142 8.79 -21.85 -9.16
N LYS A 143 9.16 -22.47 -8.03
CA LYS A 143 10.55 -22.89 -7.76
C LYS A 143 11.15 -23.69 -8.92
N ARG A 144 10.33 -24.56 -9.53
CA ARG A 144 10.72 -25.37 -10.69
C ARG A 144 11.19 -24.50 -11.87
N VAL A 145 10.46 -23.43 -12.20
CA VAL A 145 10.83 -22.53 -13.30
C VAL A 145 12.13 -21.80 -12.98
N LEU A 146 12.25 -21.28 -11.75
CA LEU A 146 13.45 -20.58 -11.29
C LEU A 146 14.70 -21.48 -11.32
N GLU A 147 14.59 -22.72 -10.83
CA GLU A 147 15.68 -23.70 -10.85
C GLU A 147 16.09 -24.08 -12.27
N GLN A 148 15.13 -24.31 -13.17
CA GLN A 148 15.41 -24.63 -14.58
C GLN A 148 16.13 -23.50 -15.31
N GLN A 149 15.89 -22.25 -14.92
CA GLN A 149 16.56 -21.09 -15.48
C GLN A 149 17.96 -20.88 -14.89
N SER A 150 18.12 -21.03 -13.57
CA SER A 150 19.44 -20.95 -12.92
C SER A 150 20.44 -21.96 -13.47
N ASN A 151 19.95 -23.12 -13.93
CA ASN A 151 20.78 -24.14 -14.58
C ASN A 151 21.15 -23.82 -16.05
N LYS A 152 20.48 -22.85 -16.68
CA LYS A 152 20.70 -22.43 -18.08
C LYS A 152 21.45 -21.11 -18.21
N GLN A 153 21.24 -20.20 -17.27
CA GLN A 153 21.89 -18.91 -17.18
C GLN A 153 22.66 -18.82 -15.86
N ASN A 154 23.94 -18.47 -15.88
CA ASN A 154 24.78 -18.23 -14.69
C ASN A 154 24.36 -16.98 -13.87
N ASP A 155 23.15 -16.48 -14.08
CA ASP A 155 22.64 -15.25 -13.48
C ASP A 155 21.23 -15.51 -12.94
N SER A 156 21.12 -15.64 -11.62
CA SER A 156 19.87 -15.90 -10.90
C SER A 156 18.91 -14.72 -10.90
N ASP A 157 19.37 -13.54 -11.35
CA ASP A 157 18.65 -12.28 -11.20
C ASP A 157 17.87 -11.90 -12.47
N VAL A 158 17.88 -12.78 -13.48
CA VAL A 158 17.18 -12.57 -14.75
C VAL A 158 15.72 -13.05 -14.64
N GLU A 159 14.79 -12.19 -15.03
CA GLU A 159 13.36 -12.54 -15.11
C GLU A 159 13.13 -13.71 -16.10
N PRO A 160 12.32 -14.73 -15.75
CA PRO A 160 12.02 -15.82 -16.67
C PRO A 160 11.28 -15.39 -17.95
N ASP A 161 11.58 -16.09 -19.05
CA ASP A 161 10.92 -15.88 -20.35
C ASP A 161 9.45 -16.34 -20.35
N THR A 162 9.04 -17.15 -19.39
CA THR A 162 7.65 -17.63 -19.25
C THR A 162 6.78 -16.64 -18.49
N GLU A 163 5.46 -16.76 -18.60
CA GLU A 163 4.55 -16.02 -17.72
C GLU A 163 4.55 -16.60 -16.29
N PRO A 164 4.27 -15.79 -15.25
CA PRO A 164 4.14 -16.22 -13.86
C PRO A 164 3.09 -17.33 -13.73
N ASP A 165 3.47 -18.45 -13.13
CA ASP A 165 2.65 -19.65 -12.94
C ASP A 165 2.22 -19.86 -11.48
N GLU A 166 2.66 -19.01 -10.54
CA GLU A 166 2.26 -19.05 -9.15
C GLU A 166 1.61 -17.74 -8.68
N THR A 167 0.63 -17.89 -7.80
CA THR A 167 -0.02 -16.78 -7.10
C THR A 167 -0.01 -17.03 -5.59
N ILE A 168 0.40 -16.03 -4.83
CA ILE A 168 0.33 -16.00 -3.37
C ILE A 168 -0.65 -14.92 -2.94
N MET A 169 -1.52 -15.25 -1.99
CA MET A 169 -2.40 -14.27 -1.34
C MET A 169 -1.96 -14.10 0.11
N VAL A 170 -1.78 -12.86 0.54
CA VAL A 170 -1.48 -12.54 1.94
C VAL A 170 -2.56 -11.60 2.45
N LYS A 171 -3.16 -11.93 3.59
CA LYS A 171 -4.12 -11.08 4.28
C LYS A 171 -3.46 -10.45 5.49
N VAL A 172 -3.53 -9.13 5.57
CA VAL A 172 -3.10 -8.35 6.74
C VAL A 172 -4.34 -7.72 7.35
N SER A 173 -4.66 -8.10 8.58
CA SER A 173 -5.87 -7.65 9.27
C SER A 173 -5.52 -7.00 10.61
N GLY A 174 -6.41 -6.13 11.09
CA GLY A 174 -6.25 -5.52 12.41
C GLY A 174 -7.48 -4.75 12.88
N ARG A 175 -7.28 -3.95 13.94
CA ARG A 175 -8.31 -3.05 14.50
C ARG A 175 -8.69 -1.93 13.52
N ASP A 176 -9.47 -0.96 13.95
CA ASP A 176 -9.77 0.23 13.15
C ASP A 176 -8.51 0.83 12.47
N PRO A 177 -8.53 1.07 11.15
CA PRO A 177 -7.37 1.53 10.40
C PRO A 177 -6.96 2.97 10.74
N GLY A 178 -7.92 3.84 11.09
CA GLY A 178 -7.68 5.28 11.25
C GLY A 178 -7.02 5.66 12.56
N TYR A 179 -7.37 5.00 13.65
CA TYR A 179 -7.00 5.36 15.01
C TYR A 179 -6.21 4.24 15.67
N MET A 180 -6.82 3.06 15.89
CA MET A 180 -6.19 2.02 16.72
C MET A 180 -4.99 1.39 16.03
N ALA A 181 -5.14 0.96 14.78
CA ALA A 181 -4.05 0.37 14.02
C ALA A 181 -2.92 1.39 13.77
N THR A 182 -3.28 2.60 13.33
CA THR A 182 -2.30 3.66 13.04
C THR A 182 -1.52 4.08 14.29
N SER A 183 -2.19 4.30 15.43
CA SER A 183 -1.49 4.63 16.68
C SER A 183 -0.61 3.48 17.17
N THR A 184 -1.05 2.23 17.03
CA THR A 184 -0.25 1.05 17.34
C THR A 184 1.01 0.98 16.47
N CYS A 185 0.87 1.19 15.15
CA CYS A 185 2.00 1.26 14.22
C CYS A 185 3.00 2.34 14.63
N LEU A 186 2.54 3.54 14.96
CA LEU A 186 3.41 4.64 15.38
C LEU A 186 4.17 4.31 16.67
N VAL A 187 3.46 3.83 17.70
CA VAL A 187 4.08 3.49 18.99
C VAL A 187 5.08 2.34 18.82
N GLN A 188 4.72 1.28 18.09
CA GLN A 188 5.65 0.16 17.88
C GLN A 188 6.84 0.55 17.02
N SER A 189 6.65 1.38 15.99
CA SER A 189 7.76 1.91 15.19
C SER A 189 8.72 2.72 16.06
N GLY A 190 8.19 3.61 16.92
CA GLY A 190 9.01 4.41 17.84
C GLY A 190 9.80 3.55 18.83
N LEU A 191 9.16 2.53 19.41
CA LEU A 191 9.84 1.59 20.30
C LEU A 191 10.90 0.77 19.57
N THR A 192 10.64 0.31 18.35
CA THR A 192 11.64 -0.40 17.53
C THR A 192 12.82 0.50 17.21
N ILE A 193 12.59 1.77 16.85
CA ILE A 193 13.68 2.74 16.63
C ILE A 193 14.53 2.90 17.89
N LEU A 194 13.91 3.02 19.06
CA LEU A 194 14.63 3.21 20.32
C LEU A 194 15.41 1.96 20.75
N MET A 195 14.83 0.77 20.58
CA MET A 195 15.36 -0.49 21.12
C MET A 195 16.29 -1.22 20.15
N GLU A 196 16.17 -0.98 18.85
CA GLU A 196 16.91 -1.69 17.79
C GLU A 196 17.58 -0.71 16.83
N SER A 197 17.98 0.47 17.32
CA SER A 197 18.58 1.54 16.50
C SER A 197 19.83 1.11 15.73
N ASP A 198 20.56 0.11 16.24
CA ASP A 198 21.75 -0.49 15.63
C ASP A 198 21.42 -1.29 14.37
N LYS A 199 20.18 -1.75 14.22
CA LYS A 199 19.69 -2.51 13.06
C LYS A 199 19.04 -1.61 12.00
N ILE A 200 18.86 -0.32 12.28
CA ILE A 200 18.15 0.60 11.39
C ILE A 200 19.17 1.47 10.65
N PRO A 201 19.14 1.50 9.31
CA PRO A 201 20.02 2.37 8.54
C PRO A 201 19.74 3.85 8.87
N ARG A 202 20.78 4.70 8.77
CA ARG A 202 20.62 6.14 9.01
C ARG A 202 20.08 6.84 7.77
N GLY A 203 19.16 7.77 7.96
CA GLY A 203 18.68 8.66 6.90
C GLY A 203 17.16 8.78 6.85
N VAL A 204 16.65 9.17 5.68
CA VAL A 204 15.20 9.26 5.40
C VAL A 204 14.79 8.01 4.64
N LEU A 205 14.10 7.10 5.33
CA LEU A 205 13.79 5.77 4.84
C LEU A 205 12.27 5.55 4.75
N THR A 206 11.87 4.64 3.88
CA THR A 206 10.52 4.08 3.95
C THR A 206 10.42 3.10 5.13
N PRO A 207 9.22 2.84 5.67
CA PRO A 207 9.07 1.90 6.79
C PRO A 207 9.68 0.52 6.50
N ALA A 208 9.44 -0.03 5.31
CA ALA A 208 9.96 -1.34 4.94
C ALA A 208 11.50 -1.37 4.80
N SER A 209 12.12 -0.28 4.35
CA SER A 209 13.59 -0.18 4.31
C SER A 209 14.19 0.04 5.71
N ALA A 210 13.52 0.81 6.58
CA ALA A 210 13.99 1.09 7.93
C ALA A 210 13.88 -0.13 8.85
N PHE A 211 12.77 -0.87 8.76
CA PHE A 211 12.43 -1.92 9.72
C PHE A 211 12.70 -3.35 9.21
N ARG A 212 13.36 -3.48 8.05
CA ARG A 212 13.62 -4.74 7.37
C ARG A 212 14.17 -5.82 8.30
N ASP A 213 15.21 -5.48 9.07
CA ASP A 213 15.95 -6.42 9.91
C ASP A 213 15.62 -6.26 11.40
N THR A 214 14.42 -5.74 11.70
CA THR A 214 13.94 -5.45 13.06
C THR A 214 12.78 -6.34 13.46
N LYS A 215 12.41 -6.34 14.75
CA LYS A 215 11.25 -7.11 15.25
C LYS A 215 9.93 -6.34 15.15
N LEU A 216 9.81 -5.31 14.31
CA LEU A 216 8.57 -4.52 14.23
C LEU A 216 7.36 -5.39 13.90
N LEU A 217 7.47 -6.35 12.97
CA LEU A 217 6.37 -7.24 12.62
C LEU A 217 5.94 -8.11 13.80
N ASP A 218 6.87 -8.70 14.54
CA ASP A 218 6.57 -9.48 15.75
C ASP A 218 5.81 -8.64 16.77
N ARG A 219 6.28 -7.40 17.01
CA ARG A 219 5.64 -6.47 17.95
C ARG A 219 4.23 -6.06 17.51
N LEU A 220 3.99 -5.93 16.21
CA LEU A 220 2.65 -5.65 15.68
C LEU A 220 1.74 -6.87 15.81
N SER A 221 2.26 -8.07 15.56
CA SER A 221 1.52 -9.32 15.72
C SER A 221 1.08 -9.58 17.17
N GLU A 222 1.87 -9.16 18.15
CA GLU A 222 1.47 -9.14 19.57
C GLU A 222 0.35 -8.12 19.89
N ARG A 223 -0.04 -7.26 18.95
CA ARG A 223 -0.93 -6.09 19.16
C ARG A 223 -2.06 -6.04 18.14
N ASP A 224 -2.72 -7.18 17.97
CA ASP A 224 -3.92 -7.37 17.14
C ASP A 224 -3.70 -7.21 15.62
N PHE A 225 -2.45 -7.25 15.12
CA PHE A 225 -2.21 -7.43 13.69
C PHE A 225 -2.07 -8.90 13.35
N THR A 226 -2.81 -9.36 12.34
CA THR A 226 -2.70 -10.74 11.84
C THR A 226 -2.17 -10.71 10.42
N ILE A 227 -1.17 -11.53 10.12
CA ILE A 227 -0.62 -11.75 8.78
C ILE A 227 -0.83 -13.22 8.43
N GLU A 228 -1.66 -13.50 7.43
CA GLU A 228 -2.01 -14.86 7.01
C GLU A 228 -1.66 -15.05 5.54
N VAL A 229 -0.93 -16.12 5.24
CA VAL A 229 -0.70 -16.56 3.86
C VAL A 229 -1.85 -17.49 3.47
N ALA A 230 -2.69 -17.05 2.55
CA ALA A 230 -3.72 -17.86 1.92
C ALA A 230 -3.17 -18.45 0.61
N GLN A 231 -3.16 -19.77 0.48
CA GLN A 231 -2.95 -20.40 -0.82
C GLN A 231 -4.23 -20.21 -1.66
N ILE A 232 -4.07 -19.76 -2.90
CA ILE A 232 -5.13 -19.86 -3.89
C ILE A 232 -4.98 -21.25 -4.48
N GLU A 233 -5.89 -22.17 -4.16
CA GLU A 233 -6.04 -23.39 -4.94
C GLU A 233 -6.47 -22.98 -6.36
N ASN A 234 -5.65 -23.35 -7.35
CA ASN A 234 -5.90 -23.09 -8.77
C ASN A 234 -7.12 -23.90 -9.28
#